data_AF-A0A963GKT4-F1
#
_entry.id   AF-A0A963GKT4-F1
#
_cell.length_a   1.000
_cell.length_b   1.000
_cell.length_c   1.000
_cell.angle_alpha   90.00
_cell.angle_beta   90.00
_cell.angle_gamma   90.00
#
_symmetry.space_group_name_H-M   'P 1'
#
loop_
_entity.id
_entity.type
_entity.pdbx_description
1 polymer ?
#
loop_
_entity_poly.entity_id
_entity_poly.type
_entity_poly.pdbx_seq_one_letter_code
_entity_poly.pdbx_strand_id
1 'polypeptide(L)'
;MADLIENPVINSPLGEPQRHFRFDENGITHEILTGRRLSTYFIPIAKPKLKGAQKQAALDLSVQHRAEENKLINDLRARVSHWQQAGRP
;
A
#
# COMPACT_ATOMS: atom_id res chain seq x y z
N MET A 1 2.53 -16.60 5.39
CA MET A 1 3.91 -16.59 4.87
C MET A 1 3.83 -15.77 3.59
N ALA A 2 4.65 -14.72 3.43
CA ALA A 2 4.62 -13.95 2.20
C ALA A 2 5.19 -14.81 1.06
N ASP A 3 4.46 -14.91 -0.05
CA ASP A 3 4.90 -15.70 -1.19
C ASP A 3 6.18 -15.09 -1.79
N LEU A 4 7.18 -15.94 -2.06
CA LEU A 4 8.50 -15.51 -2.54
C LEU A 4 8.40 -15.13 -4.02
N ILE A 5 8.46 -13.83 -4.33
CA ILE A 5 8.47 -13.33 -5.71
C ILE A 5 9.89 -13.46 -6.27
N GLU A 6 10.08 -14.40 -7.20
CA GLU A 6 11.39 -14.67 -7.82
C GLU A 6 11.97 -13.44 -8.54
N ASN A 7 11.14 -12.71 -9.30
CA ASN A 7 11.54 -11.47 -9.95
C ASN A 7 10.67 -10.29 -9.48
N PRO A 8 11.10 -9.55 -8.44
CA PRO A 8 10.31 -8.45 -7.88
C PRO A 8 10.38 -7.16 -8.70
N VAL A 9 11.32 -7.03 -9.64
CA VAL A 9 11.53 -5.79 -10.41
C VAL A 9 10.76 -5.85 -11.74
N ILE A 10 9.55 -5.32 -11.73
CA ILE A 10 8.62 -5.39 -12.88
C ILE A 10 8.43 -4.07 -13.65
N ASN A 11 9.14 -3.01 -13.29
CA ASN A 11 9.05 -1.70 -13.93
C ASN A 11 10.43 -1.14 -14.28
N SER A 12 10.46 -0.23 -15.25
CA SER A 12 11.66 0.53 -15.61
C SER A 12 12.07 1.47 -14.46
N PRO A 13 13.37 1.62 -14.18
CA PRO A 13 13.87 2.59 -13.19
C PRO A 13 13.75 4.04 -13.65
N LEU A 14 13.58 4.29 -14.97
CA LEU A 14 13.56 5.63 -15.56
C LEU A 14 12.16 6.07 -16.01
N GLY A 15 11.21 5.15 -16.06
CA GLY A 15 9.83 5.40 -16.48
C GLY A 15 8.87 5.42 -15.30
N GLU A 16 7.66 5.95 -15.54
CA GLU A 16 6.57 5.80 -14.57
C GLU A 16 6.19 4.30 -14.42
N PRO A 17 6.01 3.79 -13.18
CA PRO A 17 5.56 2.42 -12.96
C PRO A 17 4.24 2.12 -13.67
N GLN A 18 4.23 1.11 -14.53
CA GLN A 18 3.06 0.69 -15.31
C GLN A 18 2.40 -0.58 -14.78
N ARG A 19 3.03 -1.23 -13.79
CA ARG A 19 2.54 -2.49 -13.21
C ARG A 19 2.81 -2.54 -11.71
N HIS A 20 2.01 -3.30 -10.98
CA HIS A 20 2.26 -3.60 -9.58
C HIS A 20 1.71 -4.98 -9.20
N PHE A 21 2.31 -5.60 -8.20
CA PHE A 21 1.74 -6.81 -7.59
C PHE A 21 0.48 -6.45 -6.78
N ARG A 22 -0.58 -7.25 -6.92
CA ARG A 22 -1.83 -7.07 -6.16
C ARG A 22 -1.57 -7.37 -4.69
N PHE A 23 -2.19 -6.58 -3.82
CA PHE A 23 -2.23 -6.81 -2.39
C PHE A 23 -3.59 -7.38 -2.00
N ASP A 24 -3.60 -8.32 -1.07
CA ASP A 24 -4.79 -8.82 -0.37
C ASP A 24 -4.63 -8.73 1.15
N GLU A 25 -5.56 -9.36 1.87
CA GLU A 25 -5.60 -9.40 3.33
C GLU A 25 -4.38 -10.11 3.95
N ASN A 26 -3.74 -11.01 3.20
CA ASN A 26 -2.59 -11.79 3.64
C ASN A 26 -1.25 -11.17 3.19
N GLY A 27 -1.26 -10.25 2.23
CA GLY A 27 -0.10 -9.46 1.83
C GLY A 27 0.04 -9.29 0.32
N ILE A 28 1.29 -9.27 -0.15
CA ILE A 28 1.61 -9.18 -1.57
C ILE A 28 1.39 -10.53 -2.25
N THR A 29 0.83 -10.53 -3.45
CA THR A 29 0.58 -11.73 -4.25
C THR A 29 1.45 -11.77 -5.50
N HIS A 30 1.45 -12.89 -6.23
CA HIS A 30 2.10 -12.99 -7.54
C HIS A 30 1.32 -12.37 -8.69
N GLU A 31 0.08 -11.94 -8.45
CA GLU A 31 -0.77 -11.37 -9.48
C GLU A 31 -0.31 -9.96 -9.83
N ILE A 32 -0.04 -9.71 -11.11
CA ILE A 32 0.41 -8.41 -11.60
C ILE A 32 -0.78 -7.67 -12.22
N LEU A 33 -1.09 -6.50 -11.68
CA LEU A 33 -2.09 -5.58 -12.21
C LEU A 33 -1.44 -4.47 -13.04
N THR A 34 -2.18 -3.97 -14.03
CA THR A 34 -1.77 -2.84 -14.87
C THR A 34 -2.01 -1.50 -14.18
N GLY A 35 -1.17 -0.52 -14.51
CA GLY A 35 -1.20 0.83 -13.96
C GLY A 35 -0.35 1.02 -12.71
N ARG A 36 -0.08 2.29 -12.39
CA ARG A 36 0.59 2.69 -11.16
C ARG A 36 -0.32 2.44 -9.95
N ARG A 37 0.20 1.76 -8.92
CA ARG A 37 -0.55 1.52 -7.67
C ARG A 37 -0.98 2.82 -7.00
N LEU A 38 -2.24 2.89 -6.58
CA LEU A 38 -2.74 3.98 -5.75
C LEU A 38 -1.92 4.09 -4.45
N SER A 39 -1.62 5.32 -4.05
CA SER A 39 -0.95 5.59 -2.78
C SER A 39 -1.96 5.46 -1.64
N THR A 40 -1.58 4.76 -0.58
CA THR A 40 -2.46 4.44 0.56
C THR A 40 -1.63 4.47 1.84
N TYR A 41 -2.18 5.06 2.90
CA TYR A 41 -1.65 4.99 4.26
C TYR A 41 -2.19 3.76 4.98
N PHE A 42 -1.35 3.13 5.79
CA PHE A 42 -1.76 2.10 6.75
C PHE A 42 -1.87 2.74 8.13
N ILE A 43 -3.09 3.14 8.50
CA ILE A 43 -3.37 3.78 9.79
C ILE A 43 -3.62 2.67 10.82
N PRO A 44 -2.83 2.57 11.91
CA PRO A 44 -3.11 1.63 12.98
C PRO A 44 -4.46 1.93 13.62
N ILE A 45 -5.31 0.92 13.72
CA ILE A 45 -6.56 1.00 14.46
C ILE A 45 -6.21 0.79 15.94
N ALA A 46 -6.45 1.82 16.75
CA ALA A 46 -6.21 1.74 18.18
C ALA A 46 -7.10 0.66 18.81
N LYS A 47 -6.50 -0.22 19.60
CA LYS A 47 -7.26 -1.23 20.33
C LYS A 47 -8.11 -0.56 21.43
N PRO A 48 -9.33 -1.06 21.69
CA PRO A 48 -10.11 -0.59 22.83
C PRO A 48 -9.34 -0.83 24.14
N LYS A 49 -9.39 0.13 25.06
CA LYS A 49 -8.70 0.04 26.35
C LYS A 49 -9.37 -1.02 27.24
N LEU A 50 -8.75 -2.19 27.39
CA LEU A 50 -9.18 -3.23 28.34
C LEU A 50 -8.89 -2.81 29.79
N LYS A 51 -9.80 -3.12 30.72
CA LYS A 51 -9.67 -2.83 32.17
C LYS A 51 -9.51 -4.13 32.97
N GLY A 52 -8.74 -4.10 34.07
CA GLY A 52 -8.67 -5.19 35.06
C GLY A 52 -8.05 -6.51 34.57
N ALA A 53 -8.50 -7.63 35.12
CA ALA A 53 -7.99 -9.00 34.89
C ALA A 53 -7.99 -9.45 33.41
N GLN A 54 -8.76 -8.77 32.55
CA GLN A 54 -8.81 -9.03 31.11
C GLN A 54 -7.52 -8.62 30.35
N LYS A 55 -6.68 -7.74 30.92
CA LYS A 55 -5.39 -7.35 30.30
C LYS A 55 -4.36 -8.48 30.31
N GLN A 56 -4.41 -9.39 31.28
CA GLN A 56 -3.38 -10.42 31.47
C GLN A 56 -3.72 -11.72 30.73
N ALA A 57 -5.01 -11.94 30.42
CA ALA A 57 -5.49 -13.10 29.68
C ALA A 57 -5.46 -12.93 28.14
N ALA A 58 -5.35 -11.70 27.64
CA ALA A 58 -5.39 -11.40 26.20
C ALA A 58 -4.16 -10.61 25.76
N LEU A 59 -3.02 -11.29 25.60
CA LEU A 59 -1.87 -10.74 24.88
C LEU A 59 -2.07 -10.93 23.38
N ASP A 60 -2.91 -10.09 22.78
CA ASP A 60 -3.02 -10.00 21.33
C ASP A 60 -2.06 -8.91 20.82
N LEU A 61 -0.99 -9.33 20.13
CA LEU A 61 0.02 -8.45 19.55
C LEU A 61 -0.35 -7.97 18.13
N SER A 62 -1.46 -8.42 17.56
CA SER A 62 -1.82 -8.05 16.18
C SER A 62 -2.28 -6.59 16.12
N VAL A 63 -1.62 -5.75 15.33
CA VAL A 63 -2.09 -4.39 15.06
C VAL A 63 -2.98 -4.46 13.82
N GLN A 64 -4.26 -4.11 13.98
CA GLN A 64 -5.17 -3.98 12.85
C GLN A 64 -4.86 -2.67 12.14
N HIS A 65 -4.83 -2.67 10.81
CA HIS A 65 -4.54 -1.49 10.01
C HIS A 65 -5.71 -1.17 9.08
N ARG A 66 -6.08 0.10 9.01
CA ARG A 66 -6.98 0.60 7.97
C ARG A 66 -6.15 1.16 6.82
N ALA A 67 -6.44 0.67 5.63
CA ALA A 67 -5.93 1.23 4.38
C ALA A 67 -6.78 2.46 4.00
N GLU A 68 -6.19 3.65 4.00
CA GLU A 68 -6.84 4.88 3.53
C GLU A 68 -6.06 5.53 2.39
N GLU A 69 -6.76 5.96 1.35
CA GLU A 69 -6.13 6.56 0.18
C GLU A 69 -5.40 7.86 0.52
N ASN A 70 -4.18 8.00 0.01
CA ASN A 70 -3.44 9.24 0.07
C ASN A 70 -3.85 10.16 -1.10
N LYS A 71 -5.00 10.82 -0.93
CA LYS A 71 -5.63 11.66 -1.95
C LYS A 71 -4.68 12.71 -2.53
N LEU A 72 -4.01 13.48 -1.67
CA LEU A 72 -3.08 14.52 -2.10
C LEU A 72 -1.96 13.96 -2.99
N ILE A 73 -1.35 12.84 -2.59
CA ILE A 73 -0.29 12.22 -3.38
C ILE A 73 -0.82 11.70 -4.71
N ASN A 74 -2.01 11.10 -4.74
CA ASN A 74 -2.61 10.61 -5.99
C ASN A 74 -3.00 11.77 -6.93
N ASP A 75 -3.50 12.89 -6.40
CA ASP A 75 -3.79 14.09 -7.17
C ASP A 75 -2.52 14.72 -7.75
N LEU A 76 -1.46 14.86 -6.94
CA LEU A 76 -0.16 15.36 -7.40
C LEU A 76 0.41 14.48 -8.51
N ARG A 77 0.33 13.16 -8.32
CA ARG A 77 0.72 12.14 -9.29
C ARG A 77 0.01 12.29 -10.63
N ALA A 78 -1.29 12.54 -10.63
CA ALA A 78 -2.06 12.80 -11.85
C ALA A 78 -1.61 14.10 -12.54
N ARG A 79 -1.43 15.18 -11.76
CA ARG A 79 -0.94 16.47 -12.28
C ARG A 79 0.46 16.36 -12.89
N VAL A 80 1.37 15.63 -12.25
CA VAL A 80 2.72 15.40 -12.75
C VAL A 80 2.69 14.58 -14.05
N SER A 81 1.87 13.52 -14.11
CA SER A 81 1.73 12.73 -15.35
C SER A 81 1.22 13.61 -16.50
N HIS A 82 0.22 14.47 -16.26
CA HIS A 82 -0.25 15.44 -17.26
C HIS A 82 0.85 16.43 -17.68
N TRP A 83 1.60 16.99 -16.73
CA TRP A 83 2.70 17.91 -17.02
C TRP A 83 3.81 17.26 -17.87
N GLN A 84 4.15 16.00 -17.60
CA GLN A 84 5.13 15.26 -18.40
C GLN A 84 4.64 15.01 -19.83
N GLN A 85 3.35 14.72 -20.02
CA GLN A 85 2.74 14.51 -21.34
C GLN A 85 2.65 15.80 -22.15
N ALA A 86 2.52 16.95 -21.49
CA ALA A 86 2.48 18.27 -22.13
C ALA A 86 3.86 18.76 -22.64
N GLY A 87 4.88 17.90 -22.66
CA GLY A 87 6.21 18.20 -23.21
C GLY A 87 7.20 18.82 -22.22
N ARG A 88 6.73 19.21 -21.01
CA ARG A 88 7.46 20.07 -20.06
C ARG A 88 7.80 21.43 -20.72
N PRO A 89 7.83 22.55 -19.98
CA PRO A 89 8.37 23.79 -20.53
C PRO A 89 9.82 23.62 -21.00
#